data_AF-A0A232ENI1-F1
#
_entry.id   AF-A0A232ENI1-F1
#
_cell.length_a   1.000
_cell.length_b   1.000
_cell.length_c   1.000
_cell.angle_alpha   90.00
_cell.angle_beta   90.00
_cell.angle_gamma   90.00
#
_symmetry.space_group_name_H-M   'P 1'
#
loop_
_entity.id
_entity.type
_entity.pdbx_description
1 polymer ?
#
loop_
_entity_poly.entity_id
_entity_poly.type
_entity_poly.pdbx_seq_one_letter_code
_entity_poly.pdbx_strand_id
1 'polypeptide(L)'
;MNRMATSKEAQRASMNAQVNVEQPFRLEHPEYMAYEDRLHTHKLWPKESSHRSETLVETGFYYNCKEDEVYYFCCDCELSPLQPREDLWGRHVKLAPDCTYLRNRR
;
A
#
# COMPACT_ATOMS: atom_id res chain seq x y z
N MET A 1 2.84 -30.25 26.07
CA MET A 1 2.49 -29.65 24.77
C MET A 1 2.25 -28.16 24.96
N ASN A 2 3.21 -27.29 24.63
CA ASN A 2 2.99 -25.83 24.67
C ASN A 2 3.17 -25.25 23.28
N ARG A 3 2.10 -24.64 22.79
CA ARG A 3 1.93 -24.08 21.45
C ARG A 3 2.90 -22.92 21.24
N MET A 4 3.71 -23.00 20.20
CA MET A 4 4.57 -21.91 19.73
C MET A 4 3.67 -20.73 19.34
N ALA A 5 3.91 -19.57 19.94
CA ALA A 5 3.32 -18.31 19.49
C ALA A 5 3.73 -18.10 18.03
N THR A 6 2.74 -17.88 17.17
CA THR A 6 2.96 -17.76 15.73
C THR A 6 3.70 -16.47 15.43
N SER A 7 4.60 -16.57 14.44
CA SER A 7 5.54 -15.54 13.95
C SER A 7 4.96 -14.15 13.63
N LYS A 8 3.64 -13.97 13.74
CA LYS A 8 2.92 -12.72 13.44
C LYS A 8 2.97 -11.70 14.58
N GLU A 9 3.04 -12.15 15.82
CA GLU A 9 3.03 -11.26 17.00
C GLU A 9 4.37 -10.54 17.19
N ALA A 10 5.49 -11.16 16.77
CA ALA A 10 6.83 -10.62 16.92
C ALA A 10 7.13 -9.44 15.98
N GLN A 11 6.45 -9.37 14.83
CA GLN A 11 6.65 -8.29 13.87
C GLN A 11 5.89 -7.00 14.25
N ARG A 12 4.88 -7.11 15.13
CA ARG A 12 4.06 -5.96 15.56
C ARG A 12 4.77 -5.03 16.56
N ALA A 13 5.85 -5.49 17.18
CA ALA A 13 6.46 -4.81 18.33
C ALA A 13 7.58 -3.81 17.98
N SER A 14 8.03 -3.70 16.73
CA SER A 14 9.29 -2.99 16.41
C SER A 14 9.16 -1.70 15.59
N MET A 15 7.95 -1.25 15.24
CA MET A 15 7.74 -0.07 14.36
C MET A 15 7.17 1.17 15.05
N ASN A 16 7.18 1.23 16.39
CA ASN A 16 6.71 2.41 17.13
C ASN A 16 7.77 3.53 17.26
N ALA A 17 8.83 3.53 16.45
CA ALA A 17 9.86 4.55 16.51
C ALA A 17 9.71 5.55 15.35
N GLN A 18 9.24 6.75 15.72
CA GLN A 18 9.29 8.01 14.97
C GLN A 18 8.36 8.19 13.77
N VAL A 19 7.14 8.68 14.06
CA VAL A 19 6.56 9.76 13.24
C VAL A 19 5.94 10.79 14.17
N ASN A 20 6.73 11.78 14.59
CA ASN A 20 6.20 13.04 15.11
C ASN A 20 6.01 14.00 13.94
N VAL A 21 5.02 13.69 13.11
CA VAL A 21 4.40 14.62 12.17
C VAL A 21 2.97 14.67 12.63
N GLU A 22 2.44 15.86 12.92
CA GLU A 22 0.98 16.00 13.11
C GLU A 22 0.32 15.59 11.81
N GLN A 23 0.00 14.30 11.68
CA GLN A 23 -0.58 13.72 10.47
C GLN A 23 -2.03 14.20 10.43
N PRO A 24 -2.41 15.06 9.46
CA PRO A 24 -3.78 15.56 9.37
C PRO A 24 -4.75 14.49 8.86
N PHE A 25 -4.32 13.23 8.80
CA PHE A 25 -5.10 12.12 8.26
C PHE A 25 -4.74 10.78 8.91
N ARG A 26 -5.75 9.92 9.02
CA ARG A 26 -5.57 8.51 9.39
C ARG A 26 -5.02 7.76 8.19
N LEU A 27 -3.94 7.02 8.42
CA LEU A 27 -3.41 6.05 7.47
C LEU A 27 -3.80 4.67 7.94
N GLU A 28 -4.38 3.86 7.05
CA GLU A 28 -4.71 2.47 7.36
C GLU A 28 -3.46 1.60 7.45
N HIS A 29 -2.45 1.85 6.60
CA HIS A 29 -1.15 1.16 6.64
C HIS A 29 0.03 2.14 6.71
N PRO A 30 0.33 2.74 7.89
CA PRO A 30 1.45 3.65 8.08
C PRO A 30 2.82 3.06 7.73
N GLU A 31 2.99 1.74 7.85
CA GLU A 31 4.20 0.99 7.49
C GLU A 31 4.58 1.10 6.01
N TYR A 32 3.64 1.50 5.16
CA TYR A 32 3.84 1.66 3.72
C TYR A 32 3.85 3.14 3.32
N MET A 33 4.05 4.05 4.27
CA MET A 33 4.17 5.49 3.99
C MET A 33 5.44 5.82 3.21
N ALA A 34 6.57 5.16 3.52
CA ALA A 34 7.81 5.35 2.79
C ALA A 34 7.75 4.66 1.42
N TYR A 35 8.36 5.29 0.42
CA TYR A 35 8.47 4.72 -0.92
C TYR A 35 9.21 3.37 -0.91
N GLU A 36 10.30 3.28 -0.14
CA GLU A 36 11.14 2.08 -0.08
C GLU A 36 10.39 0.87 0.48
N ASP A 37 9.56 1.07 1.50
CA ASP A 37 8.74 0.02 2.10
C ASP A 37 7.73 -0.53 1.08
N ARG A 38 7.07 0.36 0.33
CA ARG A 38 6.18 -0.04 -0.78
C ARG A 38 6.94 -0.75 -1.90
N LEU A 39 8.12 -0.26 -2.27
CA LEU A 39 8.95 -0.90 -3.30
C LEU A 39 9.37 -2.31 -2.88
N HIS A 40 9.66 -2.52 -1.59
CA HIS A 40 10.02 -3.83 -1.06
C HIS A 40 8.91 -4.85 -1.30
N THR A 41 7.65 -4.46 -1.12
CA THR A 41 6.51 -5.36 -1.36
C THR A 41 6.39 -5.80 -2.82
N HIS A 42 6.80 -4.95 -3.77
CA HIS A 42 6.70 -5.23 -5.21
C HIS A 42 7.82 -6.11 -5.78
N LYS A 43 8.73 -6.64 -4.95
CA LYS A 43 9.77 -7.57 -5.41
C LYS A 43 9.22 -8.84 -6.05
N LEU A 44 8.02 -9.25 -5.63
CA LEU A 44 7.31 -10.42 -6.15
C LEU A 44 6.22 -10.04 -7.15
N TRP A 45 6.16 -8.77 -7.57
CA TRP A 45 5.17 -8.32 -8.55
C TRP A 45 5.38 -9.03 -9.90
N PRO A 46 4.32 -9.59 -10.51
CA PRO A 46 4.45 -10.29 -11.78
C PRO A 46 5.02 -9.40 -12.89
N LYS A 47 6.04 -9.88 -13.59
CA LYS A 47 6.71 -9.11 -14.66
C LYS A 47 5.83 -8.95 -15.90
N GLU A 48 4.88 -9.86 -16.04
CA GLU A 48 3.89 -9.94 -17.11
C GLU A 48 2.70 -9.00 -16.85
N SER A 49 2.65 -8.35 -15.68
CA SER A 49 1.60 -7.40 -15.34
C SER A 49 1.62 -6.18 -16.26
N SER A 50 0.43 -5.61 -16.49
CA SER A 50 0.22 -4.46 -17.37
C SER A 50 0.84 -3.16 -16.83
N HIS A 51 1.16 -3.12 -15.53
CA HIS A 51 1.76 -1.97 -14.86
C HIS A 51 3.12 -2.30 -14.26
N ARG A 52 4.04 -1.34 -14.37
CA ARG A 52 5.35 -1.40 -13.76
C ARG A 52 5.25 -1.19 -12.24
N SER A 53 6.00 -1.99 -11.49
CA SER A 53 6.13 -1.86 -10.04
C SER A 53 6.45 -0.44 -9.60
N GLU A 54 7.37 0.24 -10.29
CA GLU A 54 7.80 1.58 -9.91
C GLU A 54 6.64 2.58 -9.97
N THR A 55 5.83 2.52 -11.02
CA THR A 55 4.65 3.38 -11.19
C THR A 55 3.60 3.13 -10.09
N LEU A 56 3.40 1.87 -9.71
CA LEU A 56 2.48 1.50 -8.63
C LEU A 56 2.96 2.09 -7.30
N VAL A 57 4.23 1.88 -6.96
CA VAL A 57 4.85 2.38 -5.72
C VAL A 57 4.82 3.91 -5.64
N GLU A 58 5.11 4.61 -6.75
CA GLU A 58 5.04 6.08 -6.85
C GLU A 58 3.64 6.62 -6.60
N THR A 59 2.63 5.90 -7.11
CA THR A 59 1.22 6.28 -6.94
C THR A 59 0.71 6.05 -5.51
N GLY A 60 1.43 5.24 -4.71
CA GLY A 60 1.07 4.92 -3.33
C GLY A 60 0.53 3.50 -3.14
N PHE A 61 0.74 2.61 -4.11
CA PHE A 61 0.35 1.21 -3.95
C PHE A 61 1.41 0.41 -3.22
N TYR A 62 0.97 -0.55 -2.42
CA TYR A 62 1.77 -1.67 -1.94
C TYR A 62 1.16 -2.98 -2.46
N TYR A 63 1.99 -4.02 -2.50
CA TYR A 63 1.61 -5.35 -2.98
C TYR A 63 1.49 -6.33 -1.81
N ASN A 64 0.38 -7.06 -1.71
CA ASN A 64 0.16 -8.05 -0.64
C ASN A 64 0.73 -9.45 -0.97
N CYS A 65 1.50 -9.56 -2.06
CA CYS A 65 2.05 -10.83 -2.57
C CYS A 65 0.99 -11.84 -3.03
N LYS A 66 -0.22 -11.38 -3.38
CA LYS A 66 -1.29 -12.20 -3.95
C LYS A 66 -1.71 -11.66 -5.31
N GLU A 67 -1.64 -12.54 -6.30
CA GLU A 67 -2.14 -12.32 -7.66
C GLU A 67 -1.68 -10.98 -8.27
N ASP A 68 -2.57 -10.30 -8.99
CA ASP A 68 -2.31 -9.01 -9.64
C ASP A 68 -3.04 -7.87 -8.90
N GLU A 69 -3.19 -8.00 -7.58
CA GLU A 69 -3.91 -7.05 -6.73
C GLU A 69 -2.95 -6.04 -6.09
N VAL A 70 -3.34 -4.77 -6.08
CA VAL A 70 -2.58 -3.72 -5.38
C VAL A 70 -3.49 -2.92 -4.45
N TYR A 71 -2.92 -2.42 -3.37
CA TYR A 71 -3.66 -1.79 -2.28
C TYR A 71 -3.10 -0.41 -1.99
N TYR A 72 -3.97 0.57 -1.75
CA TYR A 72 -3.55 1.90 -1.33
C TYR A 72 -3.23 1.96 0.15
N PHE A 73 -2.01 2.37 0.51
CA PHE A 73 -1.59 2.40 1.92
C PHE A 73 -2.44 3.33 2.81
N CYS A 74 -3.03 4.39 2.23
CA CYS A 74 -3.77 5.39 2.99
C CYS A 74 -5.18 4.93 3.38
N CYS A 75 -5.88 4.24 2.48
CA CYS A 75 -7.32 3.99 2.58
C CYS A 75 -7.69 2.52 2.40
N ASP A 76 -6.71 1.63 2.25
CA ASP A 76 -6.87 0.20 2.00
C ASP A 76 -7.72 -0.12 0.75
N CYS A 77 -7.82 0.84 -0.18
CA CYS A 77 -8.55 0.64 -1.42
C CYS A 77 -7.80 -0.35 -2.30
N GLU A 78 -8.44 -1.46 -2.61
CA GLU A 78 -7.95 -2.49 -3.51
C GLU A 78 -8.22 -2.10 -4.98
N LEU A 79 -7.27 -2.45 -5.84
CA LEU A 79 -7.33 -2.26 -7.27
C LEU A 79 -7.07 -3.60 -7.97
N SER A 80 -8.16 -4.29 -8.33
CA SER A 80 -8.15 -5.57 -9.03
C SER A 80 -9.38 -5.72 -9.94
N PRO A 81 -9.25 -6.23 -11.18
CA PRO A 81 -8.00 -6.42 -11.93
C PRO A 81 -7.42 -5.08 -12.45
N LEU A 82 -6.10 -5.01 -12.63
CA LEU A 82 -5.44 -3.85 -13.24
C LEU A 82 -5.60 -3.86 -14.76
N GLN A 83 -6.19 -2.80 -15.31
CA GLN A 83 -6.43 -2.67 -16.75
C GLN A 83 -5.25 -1.97 -17.45
N PRO A 84 -4.74 -2.49 -18.58
CA PRO A 84 -3.67 -1.83 -19.32
C PRO A 84 -4.00 -0.36 -19.64
N ARG A 85 -3.07 0.55 -19.34
CA ARG A 85 -3.18 2.00 -19.59
C ARG A 85 -4.25 2.72 -18.77
N GLU A 86 -4.77 2.12 -17.72
CA GLU A 86 -5.72 2.83 -16.86
C GLU A 86 -5.04 3.94 -16.05
N ASP A 87 -5.78 5.01 -15.80
CA ASP A 87 -5.35 6.04 -14.85
C ASP A 87 -5.64 5.55 -13.43
N LEU A 88 -4.59 5.01 -12.78
CA LEU A 88 -4.68 4.49 -11.42
C LEU A 88 -5.14 5.55 -10.43
N TRP A 89 -4.70 6.81 -10.61
CA TRP A 89 -5.12 7.91 -9.76
C TRP A 89 -6.60 8.24 -9.98
N GLY A 90 -7.02 8.38 -11.23
CA GLY A 90 -8.42 8.60 -11.58
C GLY A 90 -9.34 7.48 -11.09
N ARG A 91 -8.89 6.22 -11.15
CA ARG A 91 -9.62 5.07 -10.62
C ARG A 91 -9.72 5.12 -9.09
N HIS A 92 -8.63 5.49 -8.42
CA HIS A 92 -8.63 5.68 -6.98
C HIS A 92 -9.57 6.79 -6.51
N VAL A 93 -9.56 7.94 -7.18
CA VAL A 93 -10.49 9.05 -6.87
C VAL A 93 -11.95 8.59 -6.97
N LYS A 94 -12.27 7.71 -7.92
CA LYS A 94 -13.62 7.14 -8.08
C LYS A 94 -13.99 6.13 -6.99
N LEU A 95 -13.05 5.28 -6.58
CA LEU A 95 -13.29 4.19 -5.63
C LEU A 95 -13.19 4.64 -4.16
N ALA A 96 -12.30 5.57 -3.86
CA ALA A 96 -12.10 6.13 -2.51
C ALA A 96 -12.04 7.67 -2.55
N PRO A 97 -13.17 8.34 -2.84
CA PRO A 97 -13.24 9.81 -2.88
C PRO A 97 -12.90 10.46 -1.52
N ASP A 98 -13.06 9.71 -0.43
CA ASP A 98 -12.73 10.15 0.94
C ASP A 98 -11.27 9.91 1.33
N CYS A 99 -10.44 9.38 0.41
CA CYS A 99 -9.02 9.17 0.66
C CYS A 99 -8.32 10.51 0.98
N THR A 100 -7.93 10.66 2.23
CA THR A 100 -7.32 11.88 2.77
C THR A 100 -5.97 12.20 2.11
N TYR A 101 -5.23 11.17 1.69
CA TYR A 101 -3.99 11.36 0.94
C TYR A 101 -4.23 12.02 -0.42
N LEU A 102 -5.27 11.63 -1.15
CA LEU A 102 -5.66 12.26 -2.41
C LEU A 102 -6.14 13.70 -2.19
N ARG A 103 -6.93 13.93 -1.13
CA ARG A 103 -7.46 15.27 -0.79
C ARG A 103 -6.37 16.29 -0.48
N ASN A 104 -5.24 15.84 0.06
CA ASN A 104 -4.13 16.70 0.48
C ASN A 104 -3.04 16.88 -0.59
N ARG A 105 -3.12 16.19 -1.73
CA ARG A 105 -2.14 16.23 -2.83
C ARG A 105 -2.53 17.14 -4.02
N ARG A 106 -3.26 18.24 -3.77
CA ARG A 106 -3.64 19.20 -4.82
C ARG A 106 -2.47 20.02 -5.34
#